data_AF-A0A218PW13-F1
#
_entry.id   AF-A0A218PW13-F1
#
_cell.length_a   1.000
_cell.length_b   1.000
_cell.length_c   1.000
_cell.angle_alpha   90.00
_cell.angle_beta   90.00
_cell.angle_gamma   90.00
#
_symmetry.space_group_name_H-M   'P 1'
#
loop_
_entity.id
_entity.type
_entity.pdbx_description
1 polymer ?
#
loop_
_entity_poly.entity_id
_entity_poly.type
_entity_poly.pdbx_seq_one_letter_code
_entity_poly.pdbx_strand_id
1 'polypeptide(L)'
;MEKPHYEPPKQSALGQLFDSLFLLVLVLAALFTPLYLKLAGGGKIDLPVADKSTWTGLGQNAAQAGQWEKLGFTPDTAAPLITSRFDYSFSPLELGITAVVVIGYFVLLFMFSKREYIEVLEERFGRK
;
A
#
# COMPACT_ATOMS: atom_id res chain seq x y z
N MET A 1 40.94 7.76 -30.55
CA MET A 1 40.37 6.46 -30.92
C MET A 1 39.01 6.38 -30.24
N GLU A 2 37.94 6.23 -31.02
CA GLU A 2 36.57 6.09 -30.52
C GLU A 2 36.50 4.81 -29.67
N LYS A 3 35.97 4.87 -28.44
CA LYS A 3 35.79 3.66 -27.63
C LYS A 3 34.75 2.77 -28.33
N PRO A 4 34.96 1.44 -28.42
CA PRO A 4 33.98 0.55 -29.03
C PRO A 4 32.64 0.64 -28.29
N HIS A 5 31.54 0.65 -29.06
CA HIS A 5 30.19 0.66 -28.53
C HIS A 5 29.96 -0.57 -27.64
N TYR A 6 29.55 -0.35 -26.38
CA TYR A 6 29.26 -1.45 -25.47
C TYR A 6 28.02 -2.23 -25.95
N GLU A 7 28.17 -3.54 -26.13
CA GLU A 7 27.05 -4.44 -26.35
C GLU A 7 26.76 -5.22 -25.06
N PRO A 8 25.56 -5.10 -24.46
CA PRO A 8 25.24 -5.81 -23.24
C PRO A 8 25.15 -7.33 -23.47
N PRO A 9 25.52 -8.14 -22.47
CA PRO A 9 25.44 -9.58 -22.57
C PRO A 9 23.98 -10.06 -22.72
N LYS A 10 23.74 -10.97 -23.67
CA LYS A 10 22.42 -11.57 -23.88
C LYS A 10 22.14 -12.60 -22.79
N GLN A 11 21.12 -12.35 -21.97
CA GLN A 11 20.66 -13.30 -20.94
C GLN A 11 19.98 -14.51 -21.59
N SER A 12 20.13 -15.70 -20.99
CA SER A 12 19.44 -16.90 -21.45
C SER A 12 17.95 -16.87 -21.11
N ALA A 13 17.11 -17.49 -21.96
CA ALA A 13 15.66 -17.54 -21.76
C ALA A 13 15.27 -18.21 -20.41
N LEU A 14 16.02 -19.24 -19.99
CA LEU A 14 15.82 -19.90 -18.70
C LEU A 14 16.15 -18.97 -17.52
N GLY A 15 17.23 -18.20 -17.62
CA GLY A 15 17.62 -17.23 -16.59
C GLY A 15 16.58 -16.11 -16.45
N GLN A 16 16.06 -15.61 -17.58
CA GLN A 16 15.02 -14.59 -17.60
C GLN A 16 13.69 -15.09 -17.03
N LEU A 17 13.31 -16.35 -17.29
CA LEU A 17 12.11 -16.97 -16.73
C LEU A 17 12.20 -17.07 -15.20
N PHE A 18 13.33 -17.55 -14.68
CA PHE A 18 13.54 -17.66 -13.24
C PHE A 18 13.50 -16.28 -12.55
N ASP A 19 14.21 -15.30 -13.10
CA ASP A 19 14.25 -13.95 -12.54
C ASP A 19 12.85 -13.30 -12.49
N SER A 20 12.10 -13.42 -13.59
CA SER A 20 10.73 -12.92 -13.67
C SER A 20 9.79 -13.61 -12.66
N LEU A 21 9.91 -14.94 -12.52
CA LEU A 21 9.11 -15.70 -11.56
C LEU A 21 9.49 -15.35 -10.11
N PHE A 22 10.78 -15.19 -9.84
CA PHE A 22 11.28 -14.82 -8.53
C PHE A 22 10.79 -13.42 -8.13
N LEU A 23 10.89 -12.44 -9.03
CA LEU A 23 10.34 -11.10 -8.82
C LEU A 23 8.83 -11.14 -8.60
N LEU A 24 8.08 -11.96 -9.36
CA LEU A 24 6.65 -12.14 -9.15
C LEU A 24 6.35 -12.67 -7.74
N VAL A 25 7.10 -13.66 -7.26
CA VAL A 25 6.96 -14.20 -5.89
C VAL A 25 7.27 -13.12 -4.85
N LEU A 26 8.32 -12.33 -5.04
CA LEU A 26 8.66 -11.23 -4.12
C LEU A 26 7.57 -10.15 -4.08
N VAL A 27 6.99 -9.80 -5.24
CA VAL A 27 5.86 -8.85 -5.31
C VAL A 27 4.65 -9.41 -4.57
N LEU A 28 4.29 -10.66 -4.81
CA LEU A 28 3.19 -11.32 -4.09
C LEU A 28 3.47 -11.36 -2.58
N ALA A 29 4.68 -11.73 -2.16
CA ALA A 29 5.05 -11.72 -0.75
C ALA A 29 4.91 -10.31 -0.16
N ALA A 30 5.46 -9.28 -0.81
CA ALA A 30 5.37 -7.90 -0.34
C ALA A 30 3.91 -7.40 -0.20
N LEU A 31 3.02 -7.81 -1.11
CA LEU A 31 1.60 -7.42 -1.07
C LEU A 31 0.79 -8.22 -0.06
N PHE A 32 1.02 -9.53 0.06
CA PHE A 32 0.19 -10.43 0.88
C PHE A 32 0.69 -10.59 2.32
N THR A 33 1.98 -10.41 2.60
CA THR A 33 2.51 -10.53 3.97
C THR A 33 1.81 -9.58 4.96
N PRO A 34 1.60 -8.28 4.66
CA PRO A 34 0.88 -7.39 5.57
C PRO A 34 -0.56 -7.83 5.82
N LEU A 35 -1.25 -8.37 4.80
CA LEU A 35 -2.61 -8.89 4.93
C LEU A 35 -2.64 -10.16 5.79
N TYR A 36 -1.74 -11.10 5.53
CA TYR A 36 -1.64 -12.36 6.27
C TYR A 36 -1.35 -12.12 7.76
N LEU A 37 -0.46 -11.17 8.05
CA LEU A 37 -0.11 -10.78 9.42
C LEU A 37 -1.15 -9.83 10.06
N LYS A 38 -2.23 -9.50 9.35
CA LYS A 38 -3.27 -8.54 9.79
C LYS A 38 -2.68 -7.16 10.15
N LEU A 39 -1.57 -6.80 9.53
CA LEU A 39 -0.92 -5.48 9.62
C LEU A 39 -1.55 -4.48 8.65
N ALA A 40 -2.29 -4.97 7.66
CA ALA A 40 -3.01 -4.15 6.69
C ALA A 40 -4.49 -4.02 7.07
N GLY A 41 -4.92 -2.78 7.32
CA GLY A 41 -6.30 -2.41 7.61
C GLY A 41 -6.35 -1.33 8.69
N GLY A 42 -7.05 -0.22 8.41
CA GLY A 42 -7.39 0.74 9.45
C GLY A 42 -8.28 0.05 10.49
N GLY A 43 -8.03 0.33 11.77
CA GLY A 43 -8.93 -0.11 12.84
C GLY A 43 -10.37 0.29 12.52
N LYS A 44 -11.33 -0.53 12.93
CA LYS A 44 -12.74 -0.14 12.87
C LYS A 44 -13.16 0.33 14.25
N ILE A 45 -13.81 1.48 14.29
CA ILE A 45 -14.50 1.96 15.48
C ILE A 45 -15.99 1.84 15.27
N ASP A 46 -16.70 1.51 16.35
CA ASP A 46 -18.15 1.54 16.37
C ASP A 46 -18.60 2.95 16.74
N LEU A 47 -19.42 3.56 15.89
CA LEU A 47 -20.04 4.84 16.22
C LEU A 47 -20.89 4.70 17.49
N PRO A 48 -20.74 5.60 18.47
CA PRO A 48 -21.65 5.65 19.60
C PRO A 48 -23.03 6.06 19.11
N VAL A 49 -24.00 5.15 19.25
CA VAL A 49 -25.40 5.36 18.88
C VAL A 49 -26.27 5.22 20.12
N ALA A 50 -27.41 5.88 20.13
CA ALA A 50 -28.29 5.92 21.29
C ALA A 50 -28.91 4.55 21.59
N ASP A 51 -29.31 3.83 20.53
CA ASP A 51 -29.93 2.51 20.63
C ASP A 51 -29.78 1.77 19.29
N LYS A 52 -29.27 0.54 19.32
CA LYS A 52 -29.06 -0.28 18.12
C LYS A 52 -30.33 -1.02 17.66
N SER A 53 -31.36 -1.08 18.50
CA SER A 53 -32.61 -1.81 18.22
C SER A 53 -33.67 -0.99 17.48
N THR A 54 -33.44 0.32 17.29
CA THR A 54 -34.39 1.22 16.62
C THR A 54 -33.72 2.01 15.51
N TRP A 55 -34.46 2.28 14.41
CA TRP A 55 -33.96 3.09 13.30
C TRP A 55 -33.56 4.50 13.74
N THR A 56 -34.37 5.11 14.60
CA THR A 56 -34.09 6.43 15.17
C THR A 56 -32.86 6.40 16.08
N GLY A 57 -32.67 5.34 16.88
CA GLY A 57 -31.49 5.15 17.71
C GLY A 57 -30.19 5.00 16.90
N LEU A 58 -30.28 4.40 15.70
CA LEU A 58 -29.22 4.32 14.70
C LEU A 58 -29.03 5.62 13.89
N GLY A 59 -29.74 6.70 14.23
CA GLY A 59 -29.67 7.99 13.55
C GLY A 59 -30.25 7.98 12.13
N GLN A 60 -31.09 6.99 11.79
CA GLN A 60 -31.73 6.89 10.49
C GLN A 60 -33.09 7.61 10.50
N ASN A 61 -33.37 8.37 9.45
CA ASN A 61 -34.70 8.94 9.21
C ASN A 61 -35.61 7.94 8.47
N ALA A 62 -36.91 8.25 8.35
CA ALA A 62 -37.89 7.35 7.75
C ALA A 62 -37.57 6.93 6.30
N ALA A 63 -37.00 7.84 5.50
CA ALA A 63 -36.62 7.54 4.13
C ALA A 63 -35.44 6.55 4.07
N GLN A 64 -34.45 6.70 4.95
CA GLN A 64 -33.29 5.81 5.06
C GLN A 64 -33.67 4.44 5.59
N ALA A 65 -34.47 4.38 6.67
CA ALA A 65 -35.01 3.14 7.22
C ALA A 65 -35.77 2.34 6.14
N GLY A 66 -36.62 3.02 5.36
CA GLY A 66 -37.34 2.39 4.25
C GLY A 66 -36.45 1.82 3.15
N GLN A 67 -35.21 2.31 2.96
CA GLN A 67 -34.27 1.67 2.03
C GLN A 67 -33.66 0.39 2.63
N TRP A 68 -33.30 0.41 3.91
CA TRP A 68 -32.80 -0.77 4.60
C TRP A 68 -33.82 -1.90 4.65
N GLU A 69 -35.08 -1.58 4.90
CA GLU A 69 -36.18 -2.54 4.93
C GLU A 69 -36.43 -3.16 3.54
N LYS A 70 -36.33 -2.38 2.46
CA LYS A 70 -36.39 -2.89 1.07
C LYS A 70 -35.26 -3.85 0.74
N LEU A 71 -34.10 -3.67 1.37
CA LEU A 71 -32.95 -4.57 1.28
C LEU A 71 -33.09 -5.78 2.22
N GLY A 72 -34.18 -5.89 2.99
CA GLY A 72 -34.46 -7.01 3.89
C GLY A 72 -33.79 -6.89 5.26
N PHE A 73 -33.29 -5.71 5.63
CA PHE A 73 -32.65 -5.50 6.93
C PHE A 73 -33.64 -4.97 7.98
N THR A 74 -33.34 -5.29 9.22
CA THR A 74 -33.93 -4.75 10.45
C THR A 74 -32.92 -3.84 11.15
N PRO A 75 -33.31 -3.02 12.14
CA PRO A 75 -32.35 -2.24 12.92
C PRO A 75 -31.19 -3.08 13.45
N ASP A 76 -31.46 -4.26 14.03
CA ASP A 76 -30.44 -5.13 14.61
C ASP A 76 -29.44 -5.66 13.58
N THR A 77 -29.91 -6.01 12.38
CA THR A 77 -29.07 -6.57 11.31
C THR A 77 -28.34 -5.48 10.52
N ALA A 78 -28.91 -4.27 10.44
CA ALA A 78 -28.28 -3.11 9.82
C ALA A 78 -27.29 -2.41 10.76
N ALA A 79 -27.50 -2.48 12.08
CA ALA A 79 -26.66 -1.82 13.09
C ALA A 79 -25.16 -1.98 12.85
N PRO A 80 -24.58 -3.19 12.70
CA PRO A 80 -23.13 -3.33 12.48
C PRO A 80 -22.66 -2.73 11.15
N LEU A 81 -23.52 -2.66 10.13
CA LEU A 81 -23.19 -2.03 8.85
C LEU A 81 -23.20 -0.50 8.94
N ILE A 82 -24.10 0.04 9.77
CA ILE A 82 -24.25 1.47 9.99
C ILE A 82 -23.19 1.99 10.97
N THR A 83 -22.88 1.27 12.05
CA THR A 83 -22.00 1.76 13.11
C THR A 83 -20.52 1.52 12.84
N SER A 84 -20.16 0.46 12.10
CA SER A 84 -18.77 0.17 11.77
C SER A 84 -18.21 1.25 10.84
N ARG A 85 -17.29 2.07 11.36
CA ARG A 85 -16.56 3.10 10.61
C ARG A 85 -15.07 2.84 10.64
N PHE A 86 -14.37 3.33 9.61
CA PHE A 86 -12.91 3.37 9.63
C PHE A 86 -12.43 4.35 10.70
N ASP A 87 -11.43 3.95 11.46
CA ASP A 87 -10.69 4.82 12.35
C ASP A 87 -9.72 5.66 11.52
N TYR A 88 -9.95 6.98 11.52
CA TYR A 88 -9.09 7.95 10.84
C TYR A 88 -8.07 8.60 11.79
N SER A 89 -7.95 8.09 13.02
CA SER A 89 -6.91 8.50 13.93
C SER A 89 -5.55 8.10 13.37
N PHE A 90 -4.60 9.03 13.38
CA PHE A 90 -3.22 8.75 12.95
C PHE A 90 -2.28 8.87 14.14
N SER A 91 -1.34 7.93 14.24
CA SER A 91 -0.27 7.98 15.23
C SER A 91 0.87 8.85 14.70
N PRO A 92 1.22 9.98 15.36
CA PRO A 92 2.35 10.81 14.93
C PRO A 92 3.69 10.04 14.96
N LEU A 93 3.81 9.05 15.86
CA LEU A 93 4.99 8.21 15.95
C LEU A 93 5.11 7.29 14.72
N GLU A 94 4.05 6.59 14.35
CA GLU A 94 4.05 5.72 13.17
C GLU A 94 4.31 6.53 11.90
N LEU A 95 3.68 7.70 11.78
CA LEU A 95 3.92 8.63 10.69
C LEU A 95 5.40 9.06 10.63
N GLY A 96 6.00 9.36 11.80
CA GLY A 96 7.42 9.68 11.91
C GLY A 96 8.32 8.53 11.47
N ILE A 97 8.00 7.29 11.86
CA ILE A 97 8.74 6.10 11.44
C ILE A 97 8.65 5.94 9.92
N THR A 98 7.46 6.05 9.32
CA THR A 98 7.29 5.99 7.86
C THR A 98 8.12 7.06 7.16
N ALA A 99 8.11 8.29 7.66
CA ALA A 99 8.91 9.38 7.10
C ALA A 99 10.41 9.07 7.15
N VAL A 100 10.91 8.57 8.28
CA VAL A 100 12.33 8.18 8.46
C VAL A 100 12.72 7.08 7.49
N VAL A 101 11.88 6.05 7.32
CA VAL A 101 12.14 4.93 6.38
C VAL A 101 12.22 5.44 4.94
N VAL A 102 11.27 6.29 4.52
CA VAL A 102 11.25 6.85 3.16
C VAL A 102 12.47 7.75 2.91
N ILE A 103 12.77 8.66 3.84
CA ILE A 103 13.94 9.54 3.74
C ILE A 103 15.23 8.71 3.71
N GLY A 104 15.36 7.73 4.61
CA GLY A 104 16.50 6.84 4.67
C GLY A 104 16.73 6.08 3.37
N TYR A 105 15.66 5.56 2.75
CA TYR A 105 15.72 4.95 1.43
C TYR A 105 16.30 5.90 0.38
N PHE A 106 15.80 7.13 0.29
CA PHE A 106 16.31 8.11 -0.68
C PHE A 106 17.75 8.52 -0.42
N VAL A 107 18.15 8.68 0.84
CA VAL A 107 19.55 8.96 1.21
C VAL A 107 20.47 7.84 0.70
N LEU A 108 20.13 6.58 0.96
CA LEU A 108 20.89 5.44 0.46
C LEU A 108 20.92 5.39 -1.07
N LEU A 109 19.77 5.61 -1.71
CA LEU A 109 19.65 5.65 -3.16
C LEU A 109 20.59 6.70 -3.76
N PHE A 110 20.64 7.92 -3.22
CA PHE A 110 21.56 8.96 -3.71
C PHE A 110 23.03 8.64 -3.43
N MET A 111 23.35 8.07 -2.28
CA MET A 111 24.71 7.68 -1.94
C MET A 111 25.26 6.61 -2.90
N PHE A 112 24.46 5.59 -3.21
CA PHE A 112 24.88 4.51 -4.12
C PHE A 112 24.79 4.91 -5.60
N SER A 113 23.77 5.68 -5.98
CA SER A 113 23.56 6.13 -7.37
C SER A 113 24.69 7.00 -7.90
N LYS A 114 25.42 7.72 -7.03
CA LYS A 114 26.54 8.58 -7.47
C LYS A 114 27.60 7.82 -8.27
N ARG A 115 27.89 6.56 -7.93
CA ARG A 115 28.89 5.75 -8.66
C ARG A 115 28.41 5.39 -10.05
N GLU A 116 27.23 4.79 -10.14
CA GLU A 116 26.59 4.41 -11.41
C GLU A 116 26.42 5.62 -12.35
N TYR A 117 26.00 6.77 -11.80
CA TYR A 117 25.82 7.98 -12.59
C TYR A 117 27.14 8.54 -13.14
N ILE A 118 28.22 8.49 -12.36
CA ILE A 118 29.55 8.90 -12.81
C ILE A 118 30.09 7.92 -13.84
N GLU A 119 29.89 6.61 -13.66
CA GLU A 119 30.31 5.61 -14.66
C GLU A 119 29.61 5.83 -16.01
N VAL A 120 28.29 6.05 -16.01
CA VAL A 120 27.55 6.39 -17.25
C VAL A 120 28.03 7.70 -17.88
N LEU A 121 28.36 8.72 -17.07
CA LEU A 121 28.92 9.96 -17.56
C LEU A 121 30.32 9.77 -18.17
N GLU A 122 31.18 8.97 -17.54
CA GLU A 122 32.52 8.64 -18.04
C GLU A 122 32.47 7.78 -19.32
N GLU A 123 31.47 6.91 -19.45
CA GLU A 123 31.21 6.14 -20.67
C GLU A 123 30.73 7.04 -21.82
N ARG A 124 29.75 7.90 -21.58
CA ARG A 124 29.12 8.73 -22.61
C ARG A 124 29.94 9.96 -23.01
N PHE A 125 30.63 10.58 -22.06
CA PHE A 125 31.32 11.87 -22.27
C PHE A 125 32.83 11.80 -22.08
N GLY A 126 33.38 10.65 -21.71
CA GLY A 126 34.80 10.47 -21.43
C GLY A 126 35.18 10.91 -20.01
N ARG A 127 36.35 10.45 -19.56
CA ARG A 127 36.94 10.88 -18.29
C ARG A 127 37.47 12.31 -18.48
N LYS A 128 37.06 13.25 -17.62
CA LYS A 128 37.85 14.48 -17.45
C LYS A 128 39.08 14.18 -16.61
#